data_AF-A0A3Q3F4K2-F1
#
_entry.id   AF-A0A3Q3F4K2-F1
#
_cell.length_a   1.000
_cell.length_b   1.000
_cell.length_c   1.000
_cell.angle_alpha   90.00
_cell.angle_beta   90.00
_cell.angle_gamma   90.00
#
_symmetry.space_group_name_H-M   'P 1'
#
loop_
_entity.id
_entity.type
_entity.pdbx_description
1 polymer ?
#
loop_
_entity_poly.entity_id
_entity_poly.type
_entity_poly.pdbx_seq_one_letter_code
_entity_poly.pdbx_strand_id
1 'polypeptide(L)'
;TGKMDTGSICSSSSSSDFSEFDFESEDEAKKSYFTIFTGHKILYYPCIYMTKTLFYNMYMIPKIVFYNIYMNTKNIFLQYLHNIPPSIYRCSCGHCQVQPTQRECVCCHSVNVVSIKLEYNEDDKPTGCITDLSGFNTLCLDELVLEIAFKLYRIQYGKKAYNGPYHKKMRHTGYRQFVSWCWSFLGEHIRVVLPSCVVSKIRAFFPPPGLEENFVFTGFLD
;
A
#
# COMPACT_ATOMS: atom_id res chain seq x y z
N THR A 1 10.35 7.22 -59.04
CA THR A 1 10.84 5.87 -58.71
C THR A 1 11.48 5.94 -57.34
N GLY A 2 10.83 5.32 -56.35
CA GLY A 2 11.12 5.51 -54.93
C GLY A 2 12.44 4.90 -54.47
N LYS A 3 13.09 5.57 -53.51
CA LYS A 3 14.17 5.06 -52.67
C LYS A 3 13.59 4.69 -51.31
N MET A 4 13.77 3.44 -50.89
CA MET A 4 13.78 3.03 -49.49
C MET A 4 14.83 1.92 -49.36
N ASP A 5 15.89 2.22 -48.61
CA ASP A 5 16.91 1.27 -48.19
C ASP A 5 16.57 0.72 -46.80
N THR A 6 16.77 -0.60 -46.68
CA THR A 6 17.28 -1.41 -45.56
C THR A 6 16.68 -1.28 -44.15
N GLY A 7 16.13 -2.39 -43.62
CA GLY A 7 15.87 -2.52 -42.18
C GLY A 7 14.99 -3.70 -41.72
N SER A 8 15.54 -4.92 -41.79
CA SER A 8 15.24 -6.13 -40.98
C SER A 8 13.81 -6.69 -40.88
N ILE A 9 13.62 -7.77 -41.64
CA ILE A 9 12.76 -8.92 -41.33
C ILE A 9 13.55 -9.83 -40.39
N CYS A 10 13.00 -10.20 -39.22
CA CYS A 10 13.32 -11.48 -38.59
C CYS A 10 12.20 -11.90 -37.61
N SER A 11 11.53 -12.97 -38.01
CA SER A 11 10.69 -13.85 -37.23
C SER A 11 11.53 -14.73 -36.28
N SER A 12 10.97 -14.98 -35.10
CA SER A 12 11.18 -16.14 -34.22
C SER A 12 12.62 -16.62 -33.94
N SER A 13 13.08 -16.40 -32.70
CA SER A 13 14.07 -17.26 -32.05
C SER A 13 13.84 -17.34 -30.54
N SER A 14 13.68 -18.59 -30.10
CA SER A 14 13.80 -19.12 -28.75
C SER A 14 15.25 -19.10 -28.26
N SER A 15 15.48 -18.71 -27.00
CA SER A 15 16.58 -19.17 -26.12
C SER A 15 16.53 -18.32 -24.84
N SER A 16 16.06 -18.85 -23.70
CA SER A 16 16.89 -19.45 -22.65
C SER A 16 18.00 -18.51 -22.16
N ASP A 17 17.77 -17.86 -21.03
CA ASP A 17 18.81 -17.56 -20.02
C ASP A 17 18.12 -17.00 -18.77
N PHE A 18 17.63 -17.92 -17.93
CA PHE A 18 17.60 -17.69 -16.49
C PHE A 18 18.17 -18.95 -15.87
N SER A 19 19.40 -18.81 -15.39
CA SER A 19 20.15 -19.85 -14.69
C SER A 19 19.28 -20.46 -13.60
N GLU A 20 19.20 -21.77 -13.63
CA GLU A 20 18.67 -22.66 -12.60
C GLU A 20 19.32 -22.25 -11.26
N PHE A 21 18.54 -21.63 -10.38
CA PHE A 21 18.98 -21.30 -9.02
C PHE A 21 18.64 -22.52 -8.16
N ASP A 22 19.61 -23.42 -8.03
CA ASP A 22 19.56 -24.51 -7.08
C ASP A 22 19.56 -23.92 -5.66
N PHE A 23 18.46 -24.10 -4.94
CA PHE A 23 18.39 -23.75 -3.52
C PHE A 23 18.97 -24.91 -2.72
N GLU A 24 20.19 -24.75 -2.22
CA GLU A 24 20.94 -25.81 -1.53
C GLU A 24 20.41 -26.09 -0.11
N SER A 25 19.49 -25.27 0.42
CA SER A 25 18.90 -25.51 1.76
C SER A 25 17.51 -24.89 1.98
N GLU A 26 16.76 -25.47 2.92
CA GLU A 26 15.42 -25.03 3.35
C GLU A 26 15.41 -23.60 3.91
N ASP A 27 16.53 -23.15 4.47
CA ASP A 27 16.68 -21.81 5.06
C ASP A 27 16.88 -20.70 4.02
N GLU A 28 17.45 -21.03 2.86
CA GLU A 28 17.57 -20.12 1.71
C GLU A 28 16.22 -19.92 1.01
N ALA A 29 15.42 -20.98 0.91
CA ALA A 29 14.06 -20.90 0.40
C ALA A 29 13.18 -20.00 1.29
N LYS A 30 13.29 -20.13 2.63
CA LYS A 30 12.58 -19.27 3.59
C LYS A 30 13.00 -17.81 3.50
N LYS A 31 14.29 -17.52 3.34
CA LYS A 31 14.80 -16.16 3.13
C LYS A 31 14.29 -15.55 1.82
N SER A 32 14.33 -16.30 0.73
CA SER A 32 13.81 -15.85 -0.58
C SER A 32 12.30 -15.57 -0.53
N TYR A 33 11.52 -16.45 0.13
CA TYR A 33 10.10 -16.22 0.40
C TYR A 33 9.87 -14.94 1.20
N PHE A 34 10.67 -14.70 2.25
CA PHE A 34 10.56 -13.52 3.09
C PHE A 34 10.87 -12.22 2.31
N THR A 35 11.88 -12.23 1.44
CA THR A 35 12.24 -11.09 0.57
C THR A 35 11.17 -10.78 -0.47
N ILE A 36 10.46 -11.79 -1.00
CA ILE A 36 9.32 -11.61 -1.93
C ILE A 36 8.12 -10.95 -1.23
N PHE A 37 7.93 -11.17 0.08
CA PHE A 37 6.82 -10.62 0.85
C PHE A 37 7.05 -9.18 1.35
N THR A 38 8.30 -8.75 1.55
CA THR A 38 8.62 -7.39 2.05
C THR A 38 8.66 -6.33 0.93
N GLY A 39 8.87 -6.72 -0.33
CA GLY A 39 8.86 -5.82 -1.48
C GLY A 39 7.54 -5.88 -2.26
N HIS A 40 6.62 -4.94 -2.01
CA HIS A 40 5.43 -4.61 -2.81
C HIS A 40 5.07 -5.57 -3.96
N LYS A 41 4.18 -6.52 -3.66
CA LYS A 41 2.96 -6.88 -4.39
C LYS A 41 2.42 -8.09 -3.64
N ILE A 42 1.18 -8.01 -3.13
CA ILE A 42 0.43 -9.20 -2.72
C ILE A 42 0.15 -9.97 -4.01
N LEU A 43 1.15 -10.67 -4.52
CA LEU A 43 1.01 -11.46 -5.71
C LEU A 43 0.27 -12.71 -5.29
N TYR A 44 -0.80 -12.96 -6.03
CA TYR A 44 -1.33 -14.24 -6.45
C TYR A 44 -0.27 -15.29 -6.91
N TYR A 45 1.04 -15.06 -6.70
CA TYR A 45 2.16 -15.87 -7.16
C TYR A 45 2.51 -17.10 -6.32
N PRO A 46 2.32 -17.19 -5.00
CA PRO A 46 2.73 -18.42 -4.30
C PRO A 46 1.89 -19.61 -4.77
N CYS A 47 0.64 -19.38 -5.23
CA CYS A 47 -0.18 -20.42 -5.87
C CYS A 47 0.31 -20.81 -7.28
N ILE A 48 0.86 -19.89 -8.08
CA ILE A 48 1.29 -20.18 -9.46
C ILE A 48 2.73 -20.73 -9.50
N TYR A 49 3.60 -20.28 -8.60
CA TYR A 49 4.99 -20.76 -8.54
C TYR A 49 5.06 -22.16 -7.94
N MET A 50 4.25 -22.46 -6.91
CA MET A 50 4.10 -23.81 -6.37
C MET A 50 3.62 -24.79 -7.44
N THR A 51 2.73 -24.40 -8.35
CA THR A 51 2.31 -25.32 -9.42
C THR A 51 3.43 -25.56 -10.43
N LYS A 52 4.20 -24.55 -10.86
CA LYS A 52 5.28 -24.78 -11.83
C LYS A 52 6.47 -25.58 -11.28
N THR A 53 6.94 -25.31 -10.06
CA THR A 53 8.08 -26.05 -9.45
C THR A 53 7.71 -27.48 -9.09
N LEU A 54 6.45 -27.72 -8.68
CA LEU A 54 5.99 -29.08 -8.37
C LEU A 54 5.60 -29.88 -9.62
N PHE A 55 5.22 -29.25 -10.74
CA PHE A 55 5.05 -29.93 -12.03
C PHE A 55 6.38 -30.37 -12.64
N TYR A 56 7.49 -29.64 -12.44
CA TYR A 56 8.82 -30.07 -12.90
C TYR A 56 9.36 -31.26 -12.08
N ASN A 57 9.00 -31.35 -10.79
CA ASN A 57 9.38 -32.44 -9.88
C ASN A 57 8.32 -33.55 -9.75
N MET A 58 7.36 -33.64 -10.69
CA MET A 58 6.27 -34.63 -10.67
C MET A 58 6.74 -36.10 -10.71
N TYR A 59 8.02 -36.36 -11.01
CA TYR A 59 8.58 -37.71 -11.13
C TYR A 59 9.42 -38.20 -9.94
N MET A 60 9.66 -37.39 -8.91
CA MET A 60 10.52 -37.80 -7.77
C MET A 60 9.97 -37.52 -6.37
N ILE A 61 8.83 -36.82 -6.22
CA ILE A 61 8.24 -36.54 -4.90
C ILE A 61 7.03 -37.48 -4.68
N PRO A 62 7.03 -38.33 -3.64
CA PRO A 62 5.88 -39.16 -3.29
C PRO A 62 4.63 -38.29 -3.09
N LYS A 63 3.48 -38.71 -3.65
CA LYS A 63 2.20 -37.97 -3.61
C LYS A 63 1.82 -37.44 -2.21
N ILE A 64 2.17 -38.19 -1.16
CA ILE A 64 1.95 -37.83 0.25
C ILE A 64 2.77 -36.60 0.66
N VAL A 65 4.03 -36.52 0.24
CA VAL A 65 4.92 -35.40 0.56
C VAL A 65 4.46 -34.13 -0.16
N PHE A 66 4.07 -34.24 -1.43
CA PHE A 66 3.44 -33.14 -2.17
C PHE A 66 2.16 -32.65 -1.48
N TYR A 67 1.27 -33.56 -1.09
CA TYR A 67 0.01 -33.22 -0.43
C TYR A 67 0.27 -32.51 0.91
N ASN A 68 1.21 -33.00 1.72
CA ASN A 68 1.55 -32.38 2.99
C ASN A 68 2.18 -31.00 2.83
N ILE A 69 3.06 -30.80 1.84
CA ILE A 69 3.64 -29.49 1.53
C ILE A 69 2.55 -28.52 1.06
N TYR A 70 1.67 -28.94 0.16
CA TYR A 70 0.54 -28.14 -0.31
C TYR A 70 -0.42 -27.78 0.83
N MET A 71 -0.78 -28.74 1.68
CA MET A 71 -1.70 -28.51 2.79
C MET A 71 -1.06 -27.63 3.88
N ASN A 72 0.23 -27.78 4.16
CA ASN A 72 0.94 -26.95 5.13
C ASN A 72 1.09 -25.50 4.62
N THR A 73 1.51 -25.32 3.37
CA THR A 73 1.57 -23.98 2.75
C THR A 73 0.20 -23.31 2.65
N LYS A 74 -0.85 -24.07 2.32
CA LYS A 74 -2.24 -23.61 2.37
C LYS A 74 -2.66 -23.22 3.78
N ASN A 75 -2.36 -24.02 4.80
CA ASN A 75 -2.73 -23.73 6.19
C ASN A 75 -1.99 -22.51 6.73
N ILE A 76 -0.70 -22.38 6.46
CA ILE A 76 0.09 -21.18 6.80
C ILE A 76 -0.52 -19.97 6.09
N PHE A 77 -0.78 -20.04 4.78
CA PHE A 77 -1.41 -18.95 4.04
C PHE A 77 -2.80 -18.58 4.56
N LEU A 78 -3.63 -19.56 4.93
CA LEU A 78 -4.95 -19.36 5.53
C LEU A 78 -4.86 -18.73 6.93
N GLN A 79 -3.87 -19.13 7.73
CA GLN A 79 -3.59 -18.54 9.04
C GLN A 79 -3.16 -17.07 8.90
N TYR A 80 -2.35 -16.74 7.88
CA TYR A 80 -2.01 -15.35 7.55
C TYR A 80 -3.22 -14.56 7.06
N LEU A 81 -4.06 -15.13 6.18
CA LEU A 81 -5.28 -14.48 5.70
C LEU A 81 -6.30 -14.21 6.82
N HIS A 82 -6.36 -15.06 7.84
CA HIS A 82 -7.23 -14.84 9.00
C HIS A 82 -6.80 -13.64 9.87
N ASN A 83 -5.51 -13.29 9.84
CA ASN A 83 -4.94 -12.17 10.58
C ASN A 83 -4.95 -10.85 9.78
N ILE A 84 -5.36 -10.90 8.51
CA ILE A 84 -5.42 -9.74 7.63
C ILE A 84 -6.89 -9.32 7.48
N PRO A 85 -7.28 -8.08 7.86
CA PRO A 85 -8.67 -7.66 7.74
C PRO A 85 -9.15 -7.77 6.28
N PRO A 86 -10.37 -8.27 6.04
CA PRO A 86 -10.92 -8.47 4.68
C PRO A 86 -10.91 -7.21 3.81
N SER A 87 -10.79 -6.01 4.36
CA SER A 87 -10.80 -4.80 3.54
C SER A 87 -9.46 -4.50 2.87
N ILE A 88 -8.33 -5.02 3.37
CA ILE A 88 -7.02 -4.74 2.72
C ILE A 88 -6.76 -5.56 1.46
N TYR A 89 -7.44 -6.71 1.27
CA TYR A 89 -7.37 -7.44 0.00
C TYR A 89 -7.93 -6.62 -1.17
N ARG A 90 -8.65 -5.52 -0.90
CA ARG A 90 -9.23 -4.62 -1.90
C ARG A 90 -8.32 -3.44 -2.25
N CYS A 91 -7.08 -3.42 -1.79
CA CYS A 91 -6.14 -2.39 -2.16
C CYS A 91 -5.77 -2.49 -3.66
N SER A 92 -6.22 -1.52 -4.45
CA SER A 92 -5.88 -1.38 -5.87
C SER A 92 -4.80 -0.33 -6.14
N CYS A 93 -4.46 0.54 -5.17
CA CYS A 93 -3.47 1.60 -5.35
C CYS A 93 -2.03 1.19 -5.01
N GLY A 94 -1.84 -0.02 -4.47
CA GLY A 94 -0.53 -0.56 -4.08
C GLY A 94 0.07 -0.01 -2.78
N HIS A 95 -0.52 1.01 -2.13
CA HIS A 95 0.09 1.72 -1.00
C HIS A 95 -0.63 1.57 0.35
N CYS A 96 -1.73 0.81 0.43
CA CYS A 96 -2.47 0.65 1.68
C CYS A 96 -1.75 -0.30 2.65
N GLN A 97 -1.82 -0.01 3.95
CA GLN A 97 -1.31 -0.84 5.04
C GLN A 97 -2.42 -1.27 6.01
N VAL A 98 -2.21 -2.33 6.77
CA VAL A 98 -3.21 -2.80 7.76
C VAL A 98 -3.38 -1.73 8.84
N GLN A 99 -4.62 -1.30 9.05
CA GLN A 99 -5.02 -0.40 10.12
C GLN A 99 -5.63 -1.20 11.28
N PRO A 100 -5.73 -0.62 12.49
CA PRO A 100 -6.22 -1.32 13.68
C PRO A 100 -7.60 -1.96 13.50
N THR A 101 -8.49 -1.33 12.72
CA THR A 101 -9.83 -1.86 12.44
C THR A 101 -10.07 -2.12 10.95
N GLN A 102 -10.97 -3.04 10.65
CA GLN A 102 -11.41 -3.33 9.28
C GLN A 102 -12.03 -2.10 8.61
N ARG A 103 -12.73 -1.27 9.39
CA ARG A 103 -13.36 -0.03 8.91
C ARG A 103 -12.34 0.96 8.38
N GLU A 104 -11.13 1.01 8.96
CA GLU A 104 -10.05 1.92 8.57
C GLU A 104 -9.19 1.40 7.40
N CYS A 105 -9.31 0.12 7.06
CA CYS A 105 -8.55 -0.50 5.97
C CYS A 105 -9.18 -0.23 4.59
N VAL A 106 -9.42 1.04 4.23
CA VAL A 106 -10.08 1.44 2.97
C VAL A 106 -9.05 1.94 1.94
N CYS A 107 -9.19 1.52 0.67
CA CYS A 107 -8.34 2.00 -0.43
C CYS A 107 -8.82 3.36 -0.97
N CYS A 108 -7.88 4.22 -1.42
CA CYS A 108 -8.22 5.52 -1.98
C CYS A 108 -9.06 5.43 -3.27
N HIS A 109 -8.96 4.34 -4.04
CA HIS A 109 -9.80 4.11 -5.22
C HIS A 109 -11.24 3.71 -4.87
N SER A 110 -11.50 3.27 -3.64
CA SER A 110 -12.84 2.85 -3.19
C SER A 110 -13.64 4.00 -2.58
N VAL A 111 -13.03 5.18 -2.39
CA VAL A 111 -13.68 6.37 -1.85
C VAL A 111 -13.97 7.33 -2.99
N ASN A 112 -15.23 7.45 -3.40
CA ASN A 112 -15.63 8.15 -4.62
C ASN A 112 -15.05 9.57 -4.75
N VAL A 113 -15.11 10.38 -3.69
CA VAL A 113 -14.58 11.75 -3.76
C VAL A 113 -13.05 11.80 -3.86
N VAL A 114 -12.35 10.76 -3.40
CA VAL A 114 -10.90 10.63 -3.50
C VAL A 114 -10.51 10.11 -4.88
N SER A 115 -11.27 9.17 -5.45
CA SER A 115 -11.02 8.69 -6.81
C SER A 115 -11.24 9.79 -7.85
N ILE A 116 -12.20 10.70 -7.64
CA ILE A 116 -12.39 11.88 -8.50
C ILE A 116 -11.13 12.78 -8.47
N LYS A 117 -10.48 12.96 -7.31
CA LYS A 117 -9.22 13.72 -7.23
C LYS A 117 -8.08 13.08 -8.01
N LEU A 118 -8.08 11.75 -8.11
CA LEU A 118 -7.11 11.01 -8.92
C LEU A 118 -7.40 11.13 -10.42
N GLU A 119 -8.67 11.16 -10.83
CA GLU A 119 -9.05 11.28 -12.23
C GLU A 119 -8.76 12.69 -12.79
N TYR A 120 -9.06 13.72 -12.01
CA TYR A 120 -8.92 15.13 -12.41
C TYR A 120 -7.74 15.82 -11.72
N ASN A 121 -6.63 15.12 -11.56
CA ASN A 121 -5.42 15.71 -10.99
C ASN A 121 -4.69 16.61 -12.02
N GLU A 122 -3.95 17.61 -11.53
CA GLU A 122 -3.18 18.55 -12.35
C GLU A 122 -1.76 18.03 -12.66
N ASP A 123 -1.39 16.84 -12.18
CA ASP A 123 -0.06 16.32 -12.41
C ASP A 123 0.05 15.79 -13.84
N ASP A 124 1.13 16.15 -14.54
CA ASP A 124 1.41 15.69 -15.91
C ASP A 124 1.51 14.16 -16.04
N LYS A 125 1.59 13.43 -14.92
CA LYS A 125 1.82 11.98 -14.88
C LYS A 125 0.62 11.25 -14.27
N PRO A 126 0.14 10.17 -14.94
CA PRO A 126 -0.88 9.31 -14.36
C PRO A 126 -0.33 8.65 -13.10
N THR A 127 -1.08 8.80 -12.01
CA THR A 127 -0.63 8.41 -10.68
C THR A 127 -1.57 7.35 -10.11
N GLY A 128 -1.00 6.27 -9.58
CA GLY A 128 -1.75 5.10 -9.12
C GLY A 128 -2.27 5.18 -7.69
N CYS A 129 -1.94 6.24 -6.94
CA CYS A 129 -2.38 6.45 -5.56
C CYS A 129 -2.48 7.93 -5.23
N ILE A 130 -3.46 8.29 -4.39
CA ILE A 130 -3.69 9.69 -3.98
C ILE A 130 -2.48 10.29 -3.25
N THR A 131 -1.68 9.45 -2.58
CA THR A 131 -0.51 9.88 -1.81
C THR A 131 0.68 10.32 -2.67
N ASP A 132 0.64 9.99 -3.95
CA ASP A 132 1.73 10.25 -4.89
C ASP A 132 1.46 11.54 -5.68
N LEU A 133 0.26 12.11 -5.57
CA LEU A 133 -0.07 13.40 -6.18
C LEU A 133 0.73 14.53 -5.53
N SER A 134 1.18 15.50 -6.33
CA SER A 134 1.90 16.67 -5.84
C SER A 134 1.08 17.44 -4.79
N GLY A 135 -0.21 17.63 -5.04
CA GLY A 135 -1.14 18.28 -4.14
C GLY A 135 -1.26 17.59 -2.77
N PHE A 136 -1.10 16.27 -2.70
CA PHE A 136 -1.07 15.55 -1.43
C PHE A 136 0.15 15.95 -0.60
N ASN A 137 1.33 16.00 -1.23
CA ASN A 137 2.57 16.39 -0.57
C ASN A 137 2.46 17.82 -0.01
N THR A 138 2.07 18.77 -0.87
CA THR A 138 1.92 20.18 -0.48
C THR A 138 0.88 20.39 0.61
N LEU A 139 -0.28 19.73 0.56
CA LEU A 139 -1.37 20.01 1.50
C LEU A 139 -1.27 19.23 2.81
N CYS A 140 -0.71 18.01 2.77
CA CYS A 140 -0.79 17.07 3.89
C CYS A 140 0.56 16.78 4.55
N LEU A 141 1.69 17.11 3.91
CA LEU A 141 3.03 16.79 4.41
C LEU A 141 3.93 18.04 4.56
N ASP A 142 3.73 19.09 3.77
CA ASP A 142 4.51 20.34 3.90
C ASP A 142 4.27 21.00 5.27
N GLU A 143 5.33 21.11 6.06
CA GLU A 143 5.24 21.61 7.44
C GLU A 143 4.78 23.07 7.52
N LEU A 144 5.20 23.93 6.58
CA LEU A 144 4.81 25.34 6.56
C LEU A 144 3.32 25.48 6.25
N VAL A 145 2.83 24.70 5.28
CA VAL A 145 1.41 24.66 4.94
C VAL A 145 0.59 24.15 6.12
N LEU A 146 1.02 23.08 6.79
CA LEU A 146 0.35 22.53 7.96
C LEU A 146 0.38 23.48 9.16
N GLU A 147 1.46 24.25 9.36
CA GLU A 147 1.50 25.27 10.40
C GLU A 147 0.48 26.37 10.17
N ILE A 148 0.36 26.87 8.94
CA ILE A 148 -0.64 27.87 8.57
C ILE A 148 -2.05 27.29 8.73
N ALA A 149 -2.30 26.09 8.23
CA ALA A 149 -3.57 25.41 8.36
C ALA A 149 -3.97 25.20 9.83
N PHE A 150 -3.01 24.87 10.70
CA PHE A 150 -3.26 24.74 12.12
C PHE A 150 -3.62 26.08 12.78
N LYS A 151 -2.95 27.18 12.42
CA LYS A 151 -3.28 28.52 12.92
C LYS A 151 -4.71 28.91 12.52
N LEU A 152 -5.09 28.65 11.27
CA LEU A 152 -6.47 28.88 10.79
C LEU A 152 -7.49 28.02 11.54
N TYR A 153 -7.17 26.74 11.75
CA TYR A 153 -8.00 25.84 12.55
C TYR A 153 -8.18 26.35 14.00
N ARG A 154 -7.12 26.87 14.62
CA ARG A 154 -7.18 27.49 15.96
C ARG A 154 -8.05 28.74 15.98
N ILE A 155 -8.02 29.56 14.95
CA ILE A 155 -8.89 30.74 14.83
C ILE A 155 -10.36 30.31 14.76
N GLN A 156 -10.67 29.30 13.94
CA GLN A 156 -12.05 28.86 13.72
C GLN A 156 -12.65 28.13 14.93
N TYR A 157 -11.88 27.29 15.63
CA TYR A 157 -12.39 26.41 16.69
C TYR A 157 -11.90 26.76 18.11
N GLY A 158 -11.03 27.76 18.26
CA GLY A 158 -10.54 28.26 19.54
C GLY A 158 -9.97 27.16 20.43
N LYS A 159 -10.56 27.00 21.63
CA LYS A 159 -10.14 26.00 22.63
C LYS A 159 -10.44 24.55 22.22
N LYS A 160 -11.35 24.29 21.27
CA LYS A 160 -11.66 22.94 20.77
C LYS A 160 -10.55 22.38 19.89
N ALA A 161 -9.67 23.25 19.37
CA ALA A 161 -8.59 22.81 18.50
C ALA A 161 -7.49 22.09 19.27
N TYR A 162 -7.15 20.88 18.81
CA TYR A 162 -6.16 20.00 19.41
C TYR A 162 -4.86 20.74 19.76
N ASN A 163 -4.40 20.59 21.01
CA ASN A 163 -3.20 21.24 21.52
C ASN A 163 -2.31 20.21 22.23
N GLY A 164 -1.70 19.31 21.46
CA GLY A 164 -0.76 18.33 21.98
C GLY A 164 0.62 18.41 21.32
N PRO A 165 1.46 17.36 21.48
CA PRO A 165 2.81 17.32 20.94
C PRO A 165 2.86 17.57 19.42
N TYR A 166 3.98 18.13 18.96
CA TYR A 166 4.18 18.57 17.56
C TYR A 166 3.76 17.52 16.52
N HIS A 167 4.27 16.30 16.62
CA HIS A 167 3.95 15.21 15.68
C HIS A 167 2.46 14.87 15.66
N LYS A 168 1.78 14.80 16.82
CA LYS A 168 0.33 14.54 16.87
C LYS A 168 -0.46 15.69 16.27
N LYS A 169 -0.02 16.93 16.53
CA LYS A 169 -0.61 18.15 15.96
C LYS A 169 -0.49 18.13 14.44
N MET A 170 0.69 17.87 13.89
CA MET A 170 0.91 17.79 12.44
C MET A 170 0.09 16.69 11.78
N ARG A 171 0.06 15.47 12.36
CA ARG A 171 -0.81 14.40 11.85
C ARG A 171 -2.28 14.79 11.83
N HIS A 172 -2.79 15.34 12.94
CA HIS A 172 -4.17 15.77 13.03
C HIS A 172 -4.50 16.86 12.00
N THR A 173 -3.62 17.85 11.83
CA THR A 173 -3.80 18.88 10.80
C THR A 173 -3.74 18.29 9.40
N GLY A 174 -2.80 17.39 9.11
CA GLY A 174 -2.69 16.70 7.81
C GLY A 174 -3.94 15.89 7.47
N TYR A 175 -4.51 15.17 8.45
CA TYR A 175 -5.80 14.48 8.26
C TYR A 175 -6.92 15.46 7.92
N ARG A 176 -7.00 16.59 8.61
CA ARG A 176 -8.03 17.60 8.33
C ARG A 176 -7.82 18.28 6.97
N GLN A 177 -6.59 18.59 6.60
CA GLN A 177 -6.27 19.15 5.28
C GLN A 177 -6.66 18.20 4.16
N PHE A 178 -6.37 16.91 4.31
CA PHE A 178 -6.79 15.89 3.35
C PHE A 178 -8.32 15.85 3.20
N VAL A 179 -9.04 15.87 4.33
CA VAL A 179 -10.50 15.90 4.35
C VAL A 179 -11.03 17.16 3.67
N SER A 180 -10.49 18.34 4.00
CA SER A 180 -10.86 19.60 3.36
C SER A 180 -10.55 19.63 1.86
N TRP A 181 -9.47 18.98 1.43
CA TRP A 181 -9.12 18.91 0.01
C TRP A 181 -10.10 18.07 -0.80
N CYS A 182 -10.53 16.92 -0.26
CA CYS A 182 -11.37 15.96 -0.99
C CYS A 182 -12.88 16.21 -0.85
N TRP A 183 -13.35 16.70 0.31
CA TRP A 183 -14.77 16.91 0.61
C TRP A 183 -15.15 18.39 0.78
N SER A 184 -14.20 19.32 0.61
CA SER A 184 -14.40 20.75 0.87
C SER A 184 -14.80 21.01 2.33
N PHE A 185 -16.07 21.30 2.59
CA PHE A 185 -16.56 21.61 3.93
C PHE A 185 -17.38 20.43 4.48
N LEU A 186 -17.00 19.92 5.65
CA LEU A 186 -17.82 19.02 6.45
C LEU A 186 -18.34 19.76 7.69
N GLY A 187 -19.58 19.47 8.07
CA GLY A 187 -20.13 19.93 9.34
C GLY A 187 -19.39 19.35 10.55
N GLU A 188 -19.50 20.00 11.71
CA GLU A 188 -18.74 19.69 12.94
C GLU A 188 -18.85 18.21 13.40
N HIS A 189 -19.98 17.56 13.11
CA HIS A 189 -20.27 16.20 13.56
C HIS A 189 -20.09 15.13 12.48
N ILE A 190 -19.65 15.51 11.27
CA ILE A 190 -19.47 14.54 10.19
C ILE A 190 -18.01 14.10 10.17
N ARG A 191 -17.79 12.84 10.56
CA ARG A 191 -16.48 12.18 10.47
C ARG A 191 -16.45 11.24 9.28
N VAL A 192 -15.37 11.30 8.51
CA VAL A 192 -15.11 10.40 7.38
C VAL A 192 -13.89 9.56 7.67
N VAL A 193 -13.91 8.31 7.22
CA VAL A 193 -12.76 7.41 7.31
C VAL A 193 -11.81 7.75 6.17
N LEU A 194 -10.55 8.01 6.50
CA LEU A 194 -9.50 8.30 5.52
C LEU A 194 -8.98 7.00 4.90
N PRO A 195 -8.53 7.02 3.63
CA PRO A 195 -7.85 5.87 3.04
C PRO A 195 -6.62 5.44 3.85
N SER A 196 -6.38 4.14 3.92
CA SER A 196 -5.27 3.56 4.65
C SER A 196 -3.91 4.08 4.14
N CYS A 197 -3.72 4.20 2.82
CA CYS A 197 -2.49 4.75 2.24
C CYS A 197 -2.20 6.16 2.76
N VAL A 198 -3.23 7.01 2.86
CA VAL A 198 -3.13 8.39 3.37
C VAL A 198 -2.74 8.40 4.84
N VAL A 199 -3.47 7.64 5.67
CA VAL A 199 -3.20 7.55 7.11
C VAL A 199 -1.78 7.08 7.36
N SER A 200 -1.35 6.04 6.64
CA SER A 200 -0.02 5.44 6.78
C SER A 200 1.09 6.40 6.36
N LYS A 201 0.94 7.08 5.22
CA LYS A 201 1.92 8.06 4.72
C LYS A 201 2.10 9.23 5.70
N ILE A 202 1.00 9.80 6.20
CA ILE A 202 1.05 10.91 7.18
C ILE A 202 1.68 10.44 8.51
N ARG A 203 1.38 9.22 8.96
CA ARG A 203 1.99 8.65 10.19
C ARG A 203 3.49 8.44 10.04
N ALA A 204 3.94 7.95 8.89
CA ALA A 204 5.35 7.75 8.60
C ALA A 204 6.11 9.08 8.49
N PHE A 205 5.47 10.13 7.95
CA PHE A 205 6.10 11.45 7.83
C PHE A 205 6.20 12.19 9.17
N PHE A 206 5.20 12.03 10.05
CA PHE A 206 5.19 12.62 11.39
C PHE A 206 5.15 11.52 12.45
N PRO A 207 6.25 10.78 12.68
CA PRO A 207 6.28 9.66 13.61
C PRO A 207 6.20 10.16 15.08
N PRO A 208 5.72 9.32 16.01
CA PRO A 208 5.98 9.53 17.44
C PRO A 208 7.50 9.56 17.74
N PRO A 209 7.93 10.21 18.83
CA PRO A 209 9.32 10.12 19.27
C PRO A 209 9.64 8.70 19.75
N GLY A 210 10.85 8.23 19.49
CA GLY A 210 11.34 6.91 19.93
C GLY A 210 11.50 5.90 18.80
N LEU A 211 11.63 4.61 19.17
CA LEU A 211 11.77 3.50 18.23
C LEU A 211 10.42 3.11 17.63
N GLU A 212 10.42 2.73 16.34
CA GLU A 212 9.22 2.43 15.57
C GLU A 212 8.35 1.32 16.17
N GLU A 213 8.98 0.30 16.74
CA GLU A 213 8.32 -0.83 17.42
C GLU A 213 7.40 -0.39 18.58
N ASN A 214 7.63 0.80 19.12
CA ASN A 214 6.87 1.37 20.25
C ASN A 214 5.84 2.42 19.80
N PHE A 215 5.64 2.61 18.50
CA PHE A 215 4.72 3.62 17.99
C PHE A 215 3.26 3.23 18.26
N VAL A 216 2.61 4.03 19.11
CA VAL A 216 1.18 3.89 19.39
C VAL A 216 0.39 4.96 18.64
N PHE A 217 -0.53 4.51 17.78
CA PHE A 217 -1.47 5.38 17.08
C PHE A 217 -2.90 5.13 17.53
N THR A 218 -3.63 6.20 17.81
CA THR A 218 -5.08 6.12 18.00
C THR A 218 -5.75 5.98 16.63
N GLY A 219 -6.66 5.00 16.50
CA GLY A 219 -7.48 4.80 15.32
C GLY A 219 -8.65 5.79 15.23
N PHE A 220 -9.53 5.56 14.27
CA PHE A 220 -10.78 6.28 14.07
C PHE A 220 -11.69 6.11 15.30
N LEU A 221 -12.06 7.23 15.91
CA LEU A 221 -12.99 7.27 17.04
C LEU A 221 -14.38 7.63 16.52
N ASP A 222 -15.38 6.83 16.88
CA ASP A 222 -16.80 7.15 16.67
C ASP A 222 -17.25 8.34 17.54
#